data_AF-A0A1Y2N211-F1
#
_entry.id   AF-A0A1Y2N211-F1
#
_cell.length_a   1.000
_cell.length_b   1.000
_cell.length_c   1.000
_cell.angle_alpha   90.00
_cell.angle_beta   90.00
_cell.angle_gamma   90.00
#
_symmetry.space_group_name_H-M   'P 1'
#
loop_
_entity.id
_entity.type
_entity.pdbx_description
1 polymer ?
#
loop_
_entity_poly.entity_id
_entity_poly.type
_entity_poly.pdbx_seq_one_letter_code
_entity_poly.pdbx_strand_id
1 'polypeptide(L)'
;MATAGAESHRDSDTDTDSCSDTGSHRDTDSSGGSGSGSGSGSGSGSGSGSGGGSGSSGGGNSGRSPRTAWAYRGLGVGLAGLAWLLLGLSDTLEPDARNVAAVGVLMATWWITEAIPLPATALIPIVAFPLLGVGTVREATERYADPIVFLFLGGFLIAIAMQKWHLHRRIALLTLRTVGTTPNRIVLGMMIACGFLALWVSNTAVALMMLPIALSVLALVAERCSGERPAAGTPLSDTIRDPGVRTFGIGLMLAVAWSSSIGGLGSLVATVPNAMLAAYLSDELDITITFLDWMMLGVPLSAVFILLTWLLITRVLFRTTLTEVPGGREMIAEQLRGMGPVSTAEKRVLAVFAGAATMWIVPGLVTEIDAVDAALPWLGELSDSTIAVAAGIALFLLPAATTPPDQADEPGDTATPPPYRMLLNWDDAQKGLPWGVLLLFGGGLSLAGGISSSGLDNYIGSSVEALGALPTVALMIAVVILVLALTELTSNTATAATIIPVLGAAALGIGADPLTLLVPAALATTCTFMLPVGTPPNAIVFSSGVVTIGQMARGGLAVNVVGIVVISSTVYLLGGWALGLEF
;
A
#
# COMPACT_ATOMS: atom_id res chain seq x y z
N MET A 1 6.99 -69.20 -7.83
CA MET A 1 8.07 -69.72 -8.70
C MET A 1 7.39 -70.07 -10.03
N ALA A 2 7.65 -69.27 -11.08
CA ALA A 2 7.56 -69.57 -12.53
C ALA A 2 6.23 -70.18 -13.09
N THR A 3 5.64 -69.81 -14.24
CA THR A 3 6.07 -69.04 -15.43
C THR A 3 4.90 -69.02 -16.43
N ALA A 4 4.71 -67.88 -17.14
CA ALA A 4 4.55 -67.68 -18.61
C ALA A 4 3.68 -68.66 -19.47
N GLY A 5 3.01 -68.30 -20.58
CA GLY A 5 2.91 -67.15 -21.50
C GLY A 5 1.69 -67.43 -22.43
N ALA A 6 1.06 -66.47 -23.12
CA ALA A 6 1.41 -65.86 -24.42
C ALA A 6 0.30 -66.14 -25.48
N GLU A 7 -0.27 -65.04 -26.00
CA GLU A 7 -0.67 -64.74 -27.39
C GLU A 7 -1.62 -65.64 -28.26
N SER A 8 -2.72 -65.01 -28.73
CA SER A 8 -2.96 -64.57 -30.14
C SER A 8 -4.30 -64.93 -30.79
N HIS A 9 -4.77 -63.98 -31.63
CA HIS A 9 -5.58 -64.13 -32.87
C HIS A 9 -7.10 -64.41 -32.76
N ARG A 10 -8.01 -63.90 -33.63
CA ARG A 10 -8.05 -62.91 -34.73
C ARG A 10 -9.53 -62.81 -35.21
N ASP A 11 -9.78 -61.94 -36.21
CA ASP A 11 -10.94 -61.82 -37.13
C ASP A 11 -12.04 -60.84 -36.67
N SER A 12 -12.27 -59.65 -37.25
CA SER A 12 -12.32 -59.09 -38.62
C SER A 12 -13.72 -59.12 -39.25
N ASP A 13 -13.95 -58.10 -40.11
CA ASP A 13 -15.01 -57.94 -41.12
C ASP A 13 -16.27 -57.14 -40.69
N THR A 14 -16.84 -56.18 -41.45
CA THR A 14 -16.44 -55.24 -42.52
C THR A 14 -17.70 -54.41 -42.89
N ASP A 15 -17.48 -53.30 -43.60
CA ASP A 15 -18.36 -52.66 -44.60
C ASP A 15 -19.53 -51.70 -44.23
N THR A 16 -19.21 -50.41 -44.38
CA THR A 16 -19.78 -49.40 -45.32
C THR A 16 -21.13 -49.66 -46.01
N ASP A 17 -22.05 -48.69 -45.92
CA ASP A 17 -22.33 -47.64 -46.93
C ASP A 17 -23.82 -47.27 -47.15
N SER A 18 -24.03 -45.99 -47.50
CA SER A 18 -25.16 -45.38 -48.24
C SER A 18 -26.50 -45.06 -47.54
N CYS A 19 -26.84 -43.75 -47.46
CA CYS A 19 -27.96 -43.17 -48.22
C CYS A 19 -27.97 -41.63 -48.16
N SER A 20 -28.08 -41.04 -49.34
CA SER A 20 -28.28 -39.62 -49.69
C SER A 20 -29.70 -39.13 -49.38
N ASP A 21 -29.89 -37.85 -49.04
CA ASP A 21 -30.77 -36.97 -49.85
C ASP A 21 -30.71 -35.46 -49.51
N THR A 22 -30.66 -34.69 -50.61
CA THR A 22 -31.18 -33.34 -50.93
C THR A 22 -31.25 -32.16 -49.93
N GLY A 23 -30.80 -30.99 -50.42
CA GLY A 23 -31.13 -29.69 -49.84
C GLY A 23 -30.32 -28.51 -50.41
N SER A 24 -30.81 -27.90 -51.48
CA SER A 24 -30.22 -26.75 -52.20
C SER A 24 -30.15 -25.45 -51.39
N HIS A 25 -29.09 -24.65 -51.60
CA HIS A 25 -29.21 -23.26 -52.08
C HIS A 25 -27.88 -22.71 -52.62
N ARG A 26 -27.99 -22.07 -53.79
CA ARG A 26 -26.95 -21.37 -54.56
C ARG A 26 -26.64 -20.00 -53.95
N ASP A 27 -25.42 -19.52 -54.19
CA ASP A 27 -25.10 -18.29 -54.96
C ASP A 27 -23.57 -18.08 -54.87
N THR A 28 -22.78 -18.42 -55.92
CA THR A 28 -22.25 -17.51 -56.97
C THR A 28 -21.59 -16.28 -56.36
N ASP A 29 -20.29 -16.01 -56.44
CA ASP A 29 -19.40 -15.79 -57.60
C ASP A 29 -18.39 -14.75 -57.03
N SER A 30 -17.17 -14.50 -57.47
CA SER A 30 -16.29 -15.01 -58.51
C SER A 30 -14.99 -14.18 -58.39
N SER A 31 -13.88 -14.73 -58.89
CA SER A 31 -12.69 -14.04 -59.40
C SER A 31 -11.84 -13.20 -58.42
N GLY A 32 -10.51 -13.24 -58.41
CA GLY A 32 -9.53 -13.71 -59.38
C GLY A 32 -8.31 -12.77 -59.28
N GLY A 33 -7.09 -13.27 -59.45
CA GLY A 33 -5.94 -12.38 -59.59
C GLY A 33 -4.62 -12.93 -59.06
N SER A 34 -3.98 -13.74 -59.89
CA SER A 34 -2.60 -14.23 -59.86
C SER A 34 -1.52 -13.15 -59.67
N GLY A 35 -0.39 -13.52 -59.05
CA GLY A 35 0.85 -12.75 -59.11
C GLY A 35 2.02 -13.42 -58.40
N SER A 36 2.75 -14.25 -59.14
CA SER A 36 3.95 -15.01 -58.77
C SER A 36 5.14 -14.16 -58.31
N GLY A 37 5.95 -14.70 -57.39
CA GLY A 37 7.27 -14.18 -57.05
C GLY A 37 8.05 -15.12 -56.14
N SER A 38 8.75 -16.08 -56.74
CA SER A 38 9.65 -17.06 -56.12
C SER A 38 10.85 -16.41 -55.42
N GLY A 39 11.19 -16.90 -54.23
CA GLY A 39 12.43 -16.62 -53.51
C GLY A 39 12.69 -17.67 -52.45
N SER A 40 13.33 -18.76 -52.87
CA SER A 40 13.78 -19.89 -52.06
C SER A 40 14.79 -19.48 -50.99
N GLY A 41 14.55 -19.89 -49.75
CA GLY A 41 15.50 -19.86 -48.64
C GLY A 41 15.11 -20.92 -47.61
N SER A 42 15.56 -22.15 -47.85
CA SER A 42 15.40 -23.32 -47.00
C SER A 42 16.12 -23.16 -45.65
N GLY A 43 15.42 -23.49 -44.56
CA GLY A 43 15.97 -23.56 -43.21
C GLY A 43 14.91 -24.08 -42.23
N SER A 44 14.54 -25.34 -42.38
CA SER A 44 13.60 -26.11 -41.58
C SER A 44 14.04 -26.28 -40.12
N GLY A 45 13.10 -26.17 -39.17
CA GLY A 45 13.30 -26.52 -37.76
C GLY A 45 12.12 -26.16 -36.87
N SER A 46 11.01 -26.88 -37.06
CA SER A 46 9.76 -26.86 -36.31
C SER A 46 9.90 -27.17 -34.81
N GLY A 47 9.08 -26.52 -33.97
CA GLY A 47 8.86 -26.90 -32.57
C GLY A 47 7.94 -25.94 -31.83
N SER A 48 6.64 -26.06 -32.08
CA SER A 48 5.55 -25.40 -31.35
C SER A 48 5.45 -25.88 -29.90
N GLY A 49 5.32 -24.94 -28.96
CA GLY A 49 4.94 -25.20 -27.57
C GLY A 49 4.43 -23.93 -26.90
N SER A 50 3.11 -23.71 -26.95
CA SER A 50 2.32 -22.93 -25.99
C SER A 50 2.67 -23.35 -24.56
N GLY A 51 2.67 -22.55 -23.50
CA GLY A 51 2.03 -21.28 -23.17
C GLY A 51 1.80 -21.30 -21.65
N GLY A 52 1.91 -20.15 -20.97
CA GLY A 52 1.50 -20.00 -19.56
C GLY A 52 2.64 -19.68 -18.59
N GLY A 53 2.83 -18.39 -18.32
CA GLY A 53 3.79 -17.87 -17.35
C GLY A 53 3.59 -16.37 -17.13
N SER A 54 2.38 -15.99 -16.69
CA SER A 54 2.07 -14.69 -16.07
C SER A 54 2.97 -14.49 -14.84
N GLY A 55 3.45 -13.31 -14.49
CA GLY A 55 3.15 -11.97 -14.97
C GLY A 55 3.77 -11.02 -13.95
N SER A 56 4.59 -10.11 -14.46
CA SER A 56 5.37 -9.12 -13.73
C SER A 56 4.54 -8.20 -12.86
N SER A 57 5.03 -7.94 -11.65
CA SER A 57 4.76 -6.75 -10.85
C SER A 57 5.15 -5.49 -11.64
N GLY A 58 4.15 -4.83 -12.21
CA GLY A 58 4.27 -3.60 -12.98
C GLY A 58 2.88 -3.00 -13.18
N GLY A 59 2.24 -2.61 -12.09
CA GLY A 59 1.00 -1.85 -12.15
C GLY A 59 1.27 -0.48 -12.78
N GLY A 60 0.76 -0.24 -13.99
CA GLY A 60 0.94 1.06 -14.62
C GLY A 60 0.66 1.15 -16.12
N ASN A 61 -0.28 0.36 -16.66
CA ASN A 61 -0.99 0.82 -17.86
C ASN A 61 -2.45 0.38 -17.76
N SER A 62 -3.20 1.11 -16.93
CA SER A 62 -4.66 1.07 -16.91
C SER A 62 -5.18 1.19 -18.34
N GLY A 63 -6.21 0.44 -18.72
CA GLY A 63 -6.83 0.39 -20.06
C GLY A 63 -7.48 1.70 -20.53
N ARG A 64 -6.78 2.83 -20.40
CA ARG A 64 -7.16 4.16 -20.86
C ARG A 64 -6.87 4.25 -22.35
N SER A 65 -7.78 4.87 -23.10
CA SER A 65 -7.53 5.14 -24.51
C SER A 65 -6.32 6.06 -24.67
N PRO A 66 -5.48 5.89 -25.71
CA PRO A 66 -4.32 6.75 -25.94
C PRO A 66 -4.68 8.25 -25.96
N ARG A 67 -5.87 8.59 -26.45
CA ARG A 67 -6.39 9.96 -26.49
C ARG A 67 -6.54 10.55 -25.09
N THR A 68 -7.05 9.78 -24.12
CA THR A 68 -7.25 10.23 -22.73
C THR A 68 -5.91 10.44 -22.03
N ALA A 69 -4.95 9.53 -22.24
CA ALA A 69 -3.61 9.67 -21.68
C ALA A 69 -2.90 10.94 -22.21
N TRP A 70 -2.96 11.18 -23.52
CA TRP A 70 -2.42 12.41 -24.10
C TRP A 70 -3.17 13.68 -23.64
N ALA A 71 -4.48 13.59 -23.42
CA ALA A 71 -5.26 14.71 -22.88
C ALA A 71 -4.79 15.10 -21.48
N TYR A 72 -4.56 14.16 -20.56
CA TYR A 72 -4.06 14.48 -19.21
C TYR A 72 -2.62 15.00 -19.21
N ARG A 73 -1.76 14.46 -20.09
CA ARG A 73 -0.40 14.99 -20.26
C ARG A 73 -0.42 16.43 -20.74
N GLY A 74 -1.21 16.70 -21.79
CA GLY A 74 -1.42 18.04 -22.33
C GLY A 74 -2.08 18.98 -21.33
N LEU A 75 -3.02 18.48 -20.51
CA LEU A 75 -3.65 19.24 -19.43
C LEU A 75 -2.62 19.73 -18.42
N GLY A 76 -1.71 18.87 -17.96
CA GLY A 76 -0.65 19.28 -17.03
C GLY A 76 0.25 20.37 -17.59
N VAL A 77 0.69 20.23 -18.85
CA VAL A 77 1.51 21.27 -19.52
C VAL A 77 0.70 22.56 -19.70
N GLY A 78 -0.57 22.46 -20.08
CA GLY A 78 -1.46 23.60 -20.23
C GLY A 78 -1.71 24.35 -18.92
N LEU A 79 -1.98 23.63 -17.82
CA LEU A 79 -2.17 24.23 -16.50
C LEU A 79 -0.87 24.82 -15.94
N ALA A 80 0.28 24.18 -16.16
CA ALA A 80 1.57 24.73 -15.79
C ALA A 80 1.87 26.03 -16.55
N GLY A 81 1.63 26.06 -17.87
CA GLY A 81 1.76 27.26 -18.68
C GLY A 81 0.77 28.37 -18.26
N LEU A 82 -0.46 28.01 -17.93
CA LEU A 82 -1.46 28.94 -17.41
C LEU A 82 -1.04 29.51 -16.05
N ALA A 83 -0.59 28.67 -15.12
CA ALA A 83 -0.10 29.10 -13.81
C ALA A 83 1.11 30.03 -13.97
N TRP A 84 2.05 29.67 -14.83
CA TRP A 84 3.19 30.53 -15.18
C TRP A 84 2.69 31.87 -15.72
N LEU A 85 1.75 31.91 -16.68
CA LEU A 85 1.22 33.16 -17.22
C LEU A 85 0.51 34.01 -16.16
N LEU A 86 -0.37 33.43 -15.35
CA LEU A 86 -1.14 34.13 -14.32
C LEU A 86 -0.24 34.69 -13.21
N LEU A 87 0.73 33.91 -12.74
CA LEU A 87 1.67 34.36 -11.71
C LEU A 87 2.65 35.41 -12.24
N GLY A 88 2.91 35.42 -13.55
CA GLY A 88 3.69 36.49 -14.19
C GLY A 88 3.00 37.85 -14.25
N LEU A 89 1.73 37.93 -13.87
CA LEU A 89 1.01 39.20 -13.71
C LEU A 89 1.17 39.79 -12.31
N SER A 90 1.78 39.04 -11.38
CA SER A 90 2.07 39.55 -10.05
C SER A 90 3.43 40.26 -10.03
N ASP A 91 3.45 41.51 -9.58
CA ASP A 91 4.67 42.31 -9.47
C ASP A 91 5.55 41.89 -8.28
N THR A 92 5.02 41.01 -7.41
CA THR A 92 5.63 40.60 -6.14
C THR A 92 6.37 39.25 -6.20
N LEU A 93 6.26 38.51 -7.32
CA LEU A 93 6.81 37.16 -7.43
C LEU A 93 8.10 37.14 -8.26
N GLU A 94 9.16 36.55 -7.70
CA GLU A 94 10.42 36.38 -8.42
C GLU A 94 10.28 35.42 -9.62
N PRO A 95 11.09 35.58 -10.68
CA PRO A 95 11.07 34.70 -11.85
C PRO A 95 11.29 33.23 -11.51
N ASP A 96 12.12 32.93 -10.52
CA ASP A 96 12.41 31.56 -10.10
C ASP A 96 11.22 30.95 -9.36
N ALA A 97 10.56 31.70 -8.47
CA ALA A 97 9.33 31.26 -7.80
C ALA A 97 8.21 30.94 -8.80
N ARG A 98 8.10 31.75 -9.85
CA ARG A 98 7.16 31.51 -10.96
C ARG A 98 7.46 30.21 -11.70
N ASN A 99 8.73 29.92 -11.97
CA ASN A 99 9.15 28.69 -12.64
C ASN A 99 8.89 27.46 -11.76
N VAL A 100 9.20 27.54 -10.47
CA VAL A 100 8.91 26.48 -9.50
C VAL A 100 7.42 26.23 -9.39
N ALA A 101 6.59 27.27 -9.29
CA ALA A 101 5.14 27.13 -9.23
C ALA A 101 4.58 26.41 -10.47
N ALA A 102 5.10 26.72 -11.66
CA ALA A 102 4.71 26.04 -12.90
C ALA A 102 5.09 24.55 -12.88
N VAL A 103 6.30 24.21 -12.41
CA VAL A 103 6.72 22.82 -12.22
C VAL A 103 5.87 22.10 -11.17
N GLY A 104 5.56 22.77 -10.05
CA GLY A 104 4.68 22.25 -9.02
C GLY A 104 3.27 21.95 -9.54
N VAL A 105 2.67 22.86 -10.32
CA VAL A 105 1.35 22.64 -10.96
C VAL A 105 1.40 21.50 -11.98
N LEU A 106 2.48 21.39 -12.75
CA LEU A 106 2.69 20.27 -13.67
C LEU A 106 2.71 18.94 -12.91
N MET A 107 3.55 18.85 -11.88
CA MET A 107 3.72 17.65 -11.06
C MET A 107 2.43 17.28 -10.33
N ALA A 108 1.79 18.24 -9.67
CA ALA A 108 0.50 18.07 -9.00
C ALA A 108 -0.57 17.53 -9.96
N THR A 109 -0.69 18.13 -11.15
CA THR A 109 -1.66 17.67 -12.16
C THR A 109 -1.36 16.25 -12.60
N TRP A 110 -0.10 15.91 -12.89
CA TRP A 110 0.29 14.58 -13.36
C TRP A 110 0.22 13.51 -12.27
N TRP A 111 0.47 13.87 -11.00
CA TRP A 111 0.29 12.98 -9.85
C TRP A 111 -1.18 12.71 -9.57
N ILE A 112 -2.03 13.73 -9.59
CA ILE A 112 -3.48 13.61 -9.36
C ILE A 112 -4.16 12.83 -10.49
N THR A 113 -3.82 13.13 -11.75
CA THR A 113 -4.43 12.48 -12.91
C THR A 113 -3.79 11.15 -13.28
N GLU A 114 -2.61 10.85 -12.70
CA GLU A 114 -1.73 9.75 -13.11
C GLU A 114 -1.50 9.75 -14.63
N ALA A 115 -1.14 10.92 -15.19
CA ALA A 115 -0.90 11.10 -16.62
C ALA A 115 0.30 10.28 -17.13
N ILE A 116 1.28 10.09 -16.23
CA ILE A 116 2.42 9.17 -16.31
C ILE A 116 2.60 8.53 -14.91
N PRO A 117 3.38 7.43 -14.78
CA PRO A 117 3.62 6.81 -13.48
C PRO A 117 4.15 7.81 -12.44
N LEU A 118 3.65 7.74 -11.20
CA LEU A 118 4.05 8.65 -10.10
C LEU A 118 5.57 8.82 -9.95
N PRO A 119 6.41 7.75 -10.05
CA PRO A 119 7.86 7.89 -9.95
C PRO A 119 8.48 8.62 -11.14
N ALA A 120 7.87 8.53 -12.33
CA ALA A 120 8.36 9.25 -13.51
C ALA A 120 8.08 10.75 -13.38
N THR A 121 6.90 11.14 -12.86
CA THR A 121 6.61 12.53 -12.50
C THR A 121 7.58 13.03 -11.42
N ALA A 122 7.93 12.16 -10.46
CA ALA A 122 8.88 12.50 -9.41
C ALA A 122 10.27 12.84 -9.93
N LEU A 123 10.68 12.44 -11.14
CA LEU A 123 11.98 12.77 -11.74
C LEU A 123 12.00 14.12 -12.47
N ILE A 124 10.85 14.78 -12.63
CA ILE A 124 10.75 16.06 -13.34
C ILE A 124 11.67 17.15 -12.76
N PRO A 125 11.77 17.35 -11.43
CA PRO A 125 12.64 18.38 -10.85
C PRO A 125 14.10 18.30 -11.32
N ILE A 126 14.64 17.09 -11.45
CA ILE A 126 16.02 16.83 -11.91
C ILE A 126 16.29 17.43 -13.28
N VAL A 127 15.27 17.48 -14.14
CA VAL A 127 15.38 18.00 -15.51
C VAL A 127 14.89 19.44 -15.58
N ALA A 128 13.76 19.75 -14.95
CA ALA A 128 13.09 21.03 -15.07
C ALA A 128 13.84 22.16 -14.36
N PHE A 129 14.33 21.95 -13.14
CA PHE A 129 14.97 23.03 -12.39
C PHE A 129 16.25 23.55 -13.04
N PRO A 130 17.18 22.69 -13.52
CA PRO A 130 18.36 23.17 -14.23
C PRO A 130 18.03 23.86 -15.56
N LEU A 131 17.03 23.38 -16.30
CA LEU A 131 16.63 23.98 -17.57
C LEU A 131 15.96 25.34 -17.38
N LEU A 132 15.25 25.55 -16.28
CA LEU A 132 14.55 26.79 -15.95
C LEU A 132 15.41 27.77 -15.13
N GLY A 133 16.65 27.40 -14.80
CA GLY A 133 17.58 28.24 -14.04
C GLY A 133 17.32 28.29 -12.53
N VAL A 134 16.42 27.46 -12.00
CA VAL A 134 16.00 27.45 -10.58
C VAL A 134 17.08 26.87 -9.66
N GLY A 135 17.88 25.92 -10.14
CA GLY A 135 18.89 25.23 -9.34
C GLY A 135 19.72 24.24 -10.14
N THR A 136 20.74 23.66 -9.53
CA THR A 136 21.63 22.70 -10.20
C THR A 136 21.07 21.28 -10.18
N VAL A 137 21.58 20.41 -11.07
CA VAL A 137 21.26 18.97 -11.03
C VAL A 137 21.61 18.37 -9.67
N ARG A 138 22.73 18.79 -9.06
CA ARG A 138 23.18 18.32 -7.75
C ARG A 138 22.14 18.63 -6.68
N GLU A 139 21.74 19.90 -6.56
CA GLU A 139 20.71 20.35 -5.61
C GLU A 139 19.38 19.61 -5.80
N ALA A 140 18.98 19.39 -7.06
CA ALA A 140 17.75 18.64 -7.33
C ALA A 140 17.85 17.17 -6.90
N THR A 141 19.00 16.53 -7.09
CA THR A 141 19.21 15.09 -6.81
C THR A 141 19.57 14.74 -5.38
N GLU A 142 20.14 15.66 -4.60
CA GLU A 142 20.58 15.42 -3.21
C GLU A 142 19.45 14.89 -2.34
N ARG A 143 18.25 15.46 -2.49
CA ARG A 143 17.05 15.08 -1.75
C ARG A 143 16.50 13.68 -2.06
N TYR A 144 16.96 13.03 -3.14
CA TYR A 144 16.63 11.62 -3.39
C TYR A 144 17.43 10.65 -2.51
N ALA A 145 18.49 11.13 -1.86
CA ALA A 145 19.32 10.38 -0.93
C ALA A 145 19.06 10.78 0.54
N ASP A 146 17.90 11.38 0.82
CA ASP A 146 17.48 11.73 2.17
C ASP A 146 17.49 10.52 3.13
N PRO A 147 17.92 10.65 4.40
CA PRO A 147 17.97 9.56 5.35
C PRO A 147 16.65 8.78 5.50
N ILE A 148 15.48 9.42 5.37
CA ILE A 148 14.18 8.76 5.52
C ILE A 148 13.90 7.80 4.35
N VAL A 149 14.48 8.05 3.17
CA VAL A 149 14.44 7.08 2.06
C VAL A 149 15.13 5.77 2.48
N PHE A 150 16.23 5.85 3.22
CA PHE A 150 16.96 4.68 3.73
C PHE A 150 16.26 4.02 4.93
N LEU A 151 15.57 4.80 5.77
CA LEU A 151 14.66 4.26 6.79
C LEU A 151 13.59 3.34 6.15
N PHE A 152 12.98 3.81 5.06
CA PHE A 152 11.99 3.03 4.30
C PHE A 152 12.59 1.80 3.63
N LEU A 153 13.77 1.95 3.01
CA LEU A 153 14.49 0.83 2.41
C LEU A 153 14.69 -0.30 3.42
N GLY A 154 15.23 0.02 4.60
CA GLY A 154 15.43 -0.95 5.68
C GLY A 154 14.12 -1.57 6.18
N GLY A 155 13.09 -0.74 6.40
CA GLY A 155 11.75 -1.19 6.78
C GLY A 155 11.13 -2.17 5.78
N PHE A 156 11.20 -1.87 4.48
CA PHE A 156 10.71 -2.76 3.45
C PHE A 156 11.50 -4.07 3.40
N LEU A 157 12.82 -4.06 3.59
CA LEU A 157 13.59 -5.31 3.67
C LEU A 157 13.10 -6.20 4.83
N ILE A 158 12.86 -5.62 6.01
CA ILE A 158 12.29 -6.35 7.14
C ILE A 158 10.90 -6.92 6.78
N ALA A 159 10.04 -6.11 6.16
CA ALA A 159 8.71 -6.54 5.72
C ALA A 159 8.77 -7.69 4.68
N ILE A 160 9.65 -7.59 3.69
CA ILE A 160 9.86 -8.63 2.66
C ILE A 160 10.34 -9.93 3.32
N ALA A 161 11.25 -9.87 4.28
CA ALA A 161 11.70 -11.06 5.01
C ALA A 161 10.55 -11.69 5.82
N MET A 162 9.76 -10.88 6.54
CA MET A 162 8.57 -11.37 7.26
C MET A 162 7.56 -12.02 6.31
N GLN A 163 7.41 -11.49 5.10
CA GLN A 163 6.55 -12.03 4.07
C GLN A 163 7.06 -13.37 3.54
N LYS A 164 8.32 -13.43 3.10
CA LYS A 164 8.97 -14.63 2.54
C LYS A 164 8.90 -15.84 3.47
N TRP A 165 8.98 -15.60 4.78
CA TRP A 165 8.96 -16.66 5.79
C TRP A 165 7.60 -16.87 6.46
N HIS A 166 6.52 -16.27 5.93
CA HIS A 166 5.15 -16.39 6.44
C HIS A 166 4.98 -16.04 7.94
N LEU A 167 5.93 -15.32 8.53
CA LEU A 167 5.90 -14.93 9.95
C LEU A 167 4.68 -14.05 10.23
N HIS A 168 4.40 -13.09 9.36
CA HIS A 168 3.23 -12.23 9.39
C HIS A 168 1.92 -13.02 9.47
N ARG A 169 1.78 -14.10 8.67
CA ARG A 169 0.59 -14.97 8.66
C ARG A 169 0.41 -15.70 9.98
N ARG A 170 1.50 -16.18 10.59
CA ARG A 170 1.45 -16.82 11.92
C ARG A 170 0.98 -15.83 12.98
N ILE A 171 1.51 -14.60 12.98
CA ILE A 171 1.11 -13.53 13.91
C ILE A 171 -0.39 -13.22 13.77
N ALA A 172 -0.88 -13.09 12.54
CA ALA A 172 -2.31 -12.84 12.28
C ALA A 172 -3.20 -13.96 12.80
N LEU A 173 -2.88 -15.23 12.51
CA LEU A 173 -3.67 -16.37 12.97
C LEU A 173 -3.62 -16.57 14.48
N LEU A 174 -2.48 -16.29 15.13
CA LEU A 174 -2.37 -16.30 16.58
C LEU A 174 -3.24 -15.20 17.22
N THR A 175 -3.26 -14.01 16.62
CA THR A 175 -4.14 -12.91 17.05
C THR A 175 -5.62 -13.28 16.89
N LEU A 176 -6.00 -13.87 15.76
CA LEU A 176 -7.38 -14.32 15.55
C LEU A 176 -7.80 -15.43 16.52
N ARG A 177 -6.86 -16.31 16.92
CA ARG A 177 -7.12 -17.38 17.89
C ARG A 177 -7.44 -16.84 19.30
N THR A 178 -6.97 -15.66 19.68
CA THR A 178 -7.14 -15.11 21.05
C THR A 178 -8.44 -14.32 21.24
N VAL A 179 -8.95 -13.64 20.21
CA VAL A 179 -10.08 -12.69 20.37
C VAL A 179 -11.45 -13.36 20.53
N GLY A 180 -11.70 -14.52 19.89
CA GLY A 180 -12.89 -15.36 20.10
C GLY A 180 -13.68 -15.72 18.84
N THR A 181 -14.82 -16.41 19.01
CA THR A 181 -15.59 -17.06 17.92
C THR A 181 -16.92 -16.40 17.56
N THR A 182 -17.37 -15.38 18.30
CA THR A 182 -18.59 -14.64 17.93
C THR A 182 -18.32 -13.75 16.71
N PRO A 183 -19.28 -13.52 15.81
CA PRO A 183 -19.09 -12.70 14.61
C PRO A 183 -18.40 -11.35 14.86
N ASN A 184 -18.88 -10.59 15.85
CA ASN A 184 -18.31 -9.28 16.20
C ASN A 184 -16.86 -9.36 16.70
N ARG A 185 -16.50 -10.45 17.41
CA ARG A 185 -15.13 -10.70 17.89
C ARG A 185 -14.21 -11.15 16.76
N ILE A 186 -14.72 -11.88 15.77
CA ILE A 186 -13.96 -12.24 14.57
C ILE A 186 -13.64 -10.98 13.76
N VAL A 187 -14.61 -10.08 13.57
CA VAL A 187 -14.36 -8.77 12.95
C VAL A 187 -13.31 -8.00 13.72
N LEU A 188 -13.42 -7.92 15.06
CA LEU A 188 -12.41 -7.25 15.88
C LEU A 188 -11.02 -7.90 15.75
N GLY A 189 -10.93 -9.22 15.83
CA GLY A 189 -9.67 -9.95 15.71
C GLY A 189 -9.03 -9.76 14.33
N MET A 190 -9.86 -9.70 13.28
CA MET A 190 -9.42 -9.36 11.93
C MET A 190 -8.85 -7.94 11.88
N MET A 191 -9.55 -6.96 12.47
CA MET A 191 -9.10 -5.57 12.50
C MET A 191 -7.82 -5.38 13.31
N ILE A 192 -7.69 -6.03 14.46
CA ILE A 192 -6.47 -5.97 15.29
C ILE A 192 -5.30 -6.62 14.54
N ALA A 193 -5.51 -7.78 13.91
CA ALA A 193 -4.47 -8.45 13.14
C ALA A 193 -4.03 -7.60 11.93
N CYS A 194 -4.98 -7.08 11.15
CA CYS A 194 -4.68 -6.20 10.02
C CYS A 194 -3.99 -4.91 10.47
N GLY A 195 -4.52 -4.25 11.51
CA GLY A 195 -3.96 -3.01 12.04
C GLY A 195 -2.54 -3.18 12.55
N PHE A 196 -2.28 -4.25 13.31
CA PHE A 196 -0.95 -4.58 13.78
C PHE A 196 0.03 -4.88 12.65
N LEU A 197 -0.39 -5.68 11.65
CA LEU A 197 0.47 -5.97 10.50
C LEU A 197 0.76 -4.71 9.67
N ALA A 198 -0.22 -3.81 9.54
CA ALA A 198 -0.08 -2.57 8.79
C ALA A 198 0.87 -1.55 9.44
N LEU A 199 1.25 -1.72 10.72
CA LEU A 199 2.32 -0.94 11.33
C LEU A 199 3.69 -1.21 10.69
N TRP A 200 3.88 -2.37 10.07
CA TRP A 200 5.21 -2.84 9.65
C TRP A 200 5.26 -3.25 8.19
N VAL A 201 4.12 -3.63 7.63
CA VAL A 201 3.95 -4.12 6.28
C VAL A 201 3.03 -3.15 5.54
N SER A 202 3.26 -2.95 4.24
CA SER A 202 2.40 -2.06 3.45
C SER A 202 0.91 -2.46 3.52
N ASN A 203 0.02 -1.47 3.58
CA ASN A 203 -1.43 -1.67 3.68
C ASN A 203 -1.95 -2.62 2.58
N THR A 204 -1.45 -2.48 1.35
CA THR A 204 -1.79 -3.32 0.20
C THR A 204 -1.46 -4.80 0.44
N ALA A 205 -0.26 -5.07 0.94
CA ALA A 205 0.18 -6.45 1.21
C ALA A 205 -0.66 -7.06 2.34
N VAL A 206 -0.94 -6.30 3.40
CA VAL A 206 -1.84 -6.75 4.49
C VAL A 206 -3.22 -7.12 3.94
N ALA A 207 -3.82 -6.28 3.11
CA ALA A 207 -5.13 -6.56 2.53
C ALA A 207 -5.11 -7.83 1.65
N LEU A 208 -4.08 -8.02 0.80
CA LEU A 208 -3.92 -9.23 -0.01
C LEU A 208 -3.77 -10.50 0.83
N MET A 209 -3.04 -10.42 1.95
CA MET A 209 -2.80 -11.56 2.83
C MET A 209 -4.05 -11.94 3.63
N MET A 210 -4.80 -10.94 4.09
CA MET A 210 -5.94 -11.13 4.98
C MET A 210 -7.23 -11.44 4.20
N LEU A 211 -7.33 -11.04 2.93
CA LEU A 211 -8.49 -11.31 2.07
C LEU A 211 -8.82 -12.82 1.94
N PRO A 212 -7.89 -13.72 1.60
CA PRO A 212 -8.17 -15.16 1.55
C PRO A 212 -8.64 -15.74 2.89
N ILE A 213 -8.11 -15.23 4.00
CA ILE A 213 -8.52 -15.64 5.35
C ILE A 213 -9.96 -15.18 5.62
N ALA A 214 -10.27 -13.92 5.31
CA ALA A 214 -11.63 -13.36 5.44
C ALA A 214 -12.65 -14.12 4.57
N LEU A 215 -12.28 -14.45 3.34
CA LEU A 215 -13.11 -15.27 2.44
C LEU A 215 -13.33 -16.68 2.98
N SER A 216 -12.28 -17.31 3.54
CA SER A 216 -12.38 -18.65 4.14
C SER A 216 -13.33 -18.66 5.33
N VAL A 217 -13.24 -17.65 6.20
CA VAL A 217 -14.17 -17.45 7.33
C VAL A 217 -15.60 -17.29 6.83
N LEU A 218 -15.81 -16.44 5.82
CA LEU A 218 -17.13 -16.17 5.27
C LEU A 218 -17.74 -17.40 4.59
N ALA A 219 -16.94 -18.15 3.83
CA ALA A 219 -17.36 -19.38 3.18
C ALA A 219 -17.78 -20.45 4.19
N LEU A 220 -17.02 -20.60 5.28
CA LEU A 220 -17.38 -21.52 6.37
C LEU A 220 -18.71 -21.14 7.03
N VAL A 221 -18.93 -19.84 7.30
CA VAL A 221 -20.20 -19.36 7.85
C VAL A 221 -21.35 -19.62 6.87
N ALA A 222 -21.13 -19.37 5.57
CA ALA A 222 -22.13 -19.60 4.54
C ALA A 222 -22.52 -21.09 4.46
N GLU A 223 -21.54 -22.00 4.37
CA GLU A 223 -21.76 -23.45 4.33
C GLU A 223 -22.56 -23.96 5.54
N ARG A 224 -22.24 -23.46 6.74
CA ARG A 224 -22.91 -23.89 7.97
C ARG A 224 -24.34 -23.39 8.09
N CYS A 225 -24.66 -22.24 7.48
CA CYS A 225 -26.01 -21.67 7.49
C CYS A 225 -26.89 -22.20 6.36
N SER A 226 -26.32 -22.45 5.17
CA SER A 226 -27.06 -22.98 4.01
C SER A 226 -27.16 -24.50 3.97
N GLY A 227 -26.22 -25.21 4.62
CA GLY A 227 -26.08 -26.67 4.51
C GLY A 227 -25.42 -27.14 3.20
N GLU A 228 -25.06 -26.21 2.30
CA GLU A 228 -24.44 -26.49 1.01
C GLU A 228 -23.09 -25.79 0.89
N ARG A 229 -22.07 -26.52 0.43
CA ARG A 229 -20.76 -25.92 0.12
C ARG A 229 -20.89 -24.98 -1.07
N PRO A 230 -20.44 -23.72 -0.96
CA PRO A 230 -20.33 -22.84 -2.12
C PRO A 230 -19.50 -23.50 -3.22
N ALA A 231 -20.02 -23.56 -4.44
CA ALA A 231 -19.29 -24.14 -5.56
C ALA A 231 -18.03 -23.32 -5.85
N ALA A 232 -16.88 -23.99 -5.99
CA ALA A 232 -15.60 -23.35 -6.28
C ALA A 232 -15.71 -22.51 -7.57
N GLY A 233 -15.41 -21.20 -7.49
CA GLY A 233 -15.47 -20.27 -8.61
C GLY A 233 -16.78 -19.49 -8.77
N THR A 234 -17.81 -19.75 -7.96
CA THR A 234 -18.99 -18.87 -7.90
C THR A 234 -18.73 -17.66 -6.98
N PRO A 235 -19.14 -16.43 -7.36
CA PRO A 235 -19.05 -15.28 -6.46
C PRO A 235 -19.77 -15.58 -5.15
N LEU A 236 -19.09 -15.37 -4.02
CA LEU A 236 -19.67 -15.65 -2.70
C LEU A 236 -20.95 -14.82 -2.45
N SER A 237 -21.06 -13.66 -3.09
CA SER A 237 -22.24 -12.81 -3.07
C SER A 237 -23.50 -13.46 -3.67
N ASP A 238 -23.35 -14.39 -4.62
CA ASP A 238 -24.46 -15.08 -5.29
C ASP A 238 -24.90 -16.34 -4.54
N THR A 239 -24.01 -16.92 -3.74
CA THR A 239 -24.28 -18.12 -2.92
C THR A 239 -24.86 -17.77 -1.55
N ILE A 240 -24.56 -16.58 -1.00
CA ILE A 240 -25.06 -16.15 0.32
C ILE A 240 -26.47 -15.54 0.19
N ARG A 241 -27.50 -16.32 0.53
CA ARG A 241 -28.90 -15.86 0.57
C ARG A 241 -29.32 -15.28 1.93
N ASP A 242 -28.68 -15.72 3.01
CA ASP A 242 -29.02 -15.27 4.37
C ASP A 242 -28.58 -13.80 4.58
N PRO A 243 -29.52 -12.89 4.93
CA PRO A 243 -29.19 -11.47 5.14
C PRO A 243 -28.18 -11.21 6.26
N GLY A 244 -28.18 -12.03 7.31
CA GLY A 244 -27.25 -11.96 8.44
C GLY A 244 -25.82 -12.34 8.06
N VAL A 245 -25.67 -13.40 7.24
CA VAL A 245 -24.38 -13.83 6.67
C VAL A 245 -23.86 -12.80 5.67
N ARG A 246 -24.73 -12.25 4.82
CA ARG A 246 -24.35 -11.19 3.87
C ARG A 246 -23.82 -9.95 4.58
N THR A 247 -24.53 -9.51 5.61
CA THR A 247 -24.15 -8.32 6.40
C THR A 247 -22.84 -8.56 7.16
N PHE A 248 -22.66 -9.75 7.73
CA PHE A 248 -21.39 -10.15 8.33
C PHE A 248 -20.24 -10.14 7.32
N GLY A 249 -20.45 -10.69 6.12
CA GLY A 249 -19.45 -10.71 5.05
C GLY A 249 -19.02 -9.31 4.63
N ILE A 250 -19.97 -8.40 4.41
CA ILE A 250 -19.67 -6.99 4.09
C ILE A 250 -18.86 -6.34 5.21
N GLY A 251 -19.28 -6.51 6.46
CA GLY A 251 -18.59 -5.95 7.63
C GLY A 251 -17.17 -6.51 7.81
N LEU A 252 -16.98 -7.81 7.63
CA LEU A 252 -15.68 -8.48 7.73
C LEU A 252 -14.71 -8.01 6.64
N MET A 253 -15.21 -7.86 5.42
CA MET A 253 -14.44 -7.41 4.27
C MET A 253 -14.01 -5.95 4.41
N LEU A 254 -14.95 -5.05 4.74
CA LEU A 254 -14.63 -3.64 5.01
C LEU A 254 -13.70 -3.49 6.22
N ALA A 255 -13.85 -4.34 7.23
CA ALA A 255 -12.93 -4.38 8.36
C ALA A 255 -11.50 -4.66 7.93
N VAL A 256 -11.24 -5.61 7.01
CA VAL A 256 -9.90 -5.86 6.46
C VAL A 256 -9.35 -4.62 5.77
N ALA A 257 -10.11 -4.04 4.83
CA ALA A 257 -9.66 -2.88 4.07
C ALA A 257 -9.37 -1.68 4.97
N TRP A 258 -10.33 -1.25 5.79
CA TRP A 258 -10.21 -0.04 6.59
C TRP A 258 -9.18 -0.17 7.71
N SER A 259 -9.10 -1.33 8.38
CA SER A 259 -8.07 -1.52 9.43
C SER A 259 -6.65 -1.61 8.86
N SER A 260 -6.47 -2.07 7.62
CA SER A 260 -5.16 -2.02 6.97
C SER A 260 -4.69 -0.58 6.71
N SER A 261 -5.60 0.36 6.42
CA SER A 261 -5.26 1.78 6.28
C SER A 261 -5.10 2.47 7.64
N ILE A 262 -6.01 2.21 8.60
CA ILE A 262 -5.95 2.79 9.95
C ILE A 262 -4.70 2.33 10.71
N GLY A 263 -4.30 1.06 10.56
CA GLY A 263 -3.06 0.53 11.13
C GLY A 263 -1.83 1.29 10.65
N GLY A 264 -1.81 1.71 9.38
CA GLY A 264 -0.71 2.46 8.79
C GLY A 264 -0.50 3.88 9.35
N LEU A 265 -1.44 4.38 10.16
CA LEU A 265 -1.24 5.64 10.90
C LEU A 265 -0.22 5.47 12.04
N GLY A 266 -0.03 4.24 12.54
CA GLY A 266 0.64 4.00 13.80
C GLY A 266 2.16 4.00 13.77
N SER A 267 2.79 3.91 12.60
CA SER A 267 4.24 3.95 12.48
C SER A 267 4.70 4.89 11.36
N LEU A 268 5.92 5.38 11.49
CA LEU A 268 6.51 6.28 10.49
C LEU A 268 6.77 5.56 9.16
N VAL A 269 7.06 4.26 9.21
CA VAL A 269 7.46 3.43 8.07
C VAL A 269 6.28 2.78 7.34
N ALA A 270 5.10 2.72 7.97
CA ALA A 270 3.95 2.03 7.41
C ALA A 270 3.42 2.64 6.11
N THR A 271 3.41 3.98 6.02
CA THR A 271 2.82 4.68 4.88
C THR A 271 3.69 5.82 4.39
N VAL A 272 3.63 6.06 3.08
CA VAL A 272 4.40 7.11 2.40
C VAL A 272 4.10 8.50 2.93
N PRO A 273 2.84 8.89 3.23
CA PRO A 273 2.58 10.23 3.74
C PRO A 273 3.27 10.56 5.07
N ASN A 274 3.30 9.62 6.02
CA ASN A 274 3.94 9.82 7.33
C ASN A 274 5.44 10.13 7.16
N ALA A 275 6.08 9.38 6.28
CA ALA A 275 7.50 9.52 6.01
C ALA A 275 7.85 10.76 5.23
N MET A 276 7.03 11.10 4.23
CA MET A 276 7.23 12.31 3.45
C MET A 276 7.05 13.56 4.30
N LEU A 277 6.15 13.51 5.29
CA LEU A 277 6.05 14.54 6.31
C LEU A 277 7.35 14.64 7.14
N ALA A 278 7.83 13.54 7.70
CA ALA A 278 9.06 13.58 8.50
C ALA A 278 10.28 14.05 7.68
N ALA A 279 10.34 13.68 6.39
CA ALA A 279 11.42 14.11 5.51
C ALA A 279 11.31 15.60 5.19
N TYR A 280 10.09 16.09 4.91
CA TYR A 280 9.87 17.52 4.72
C TYR A 280 10.24 18.32 5.97
N LEU A 281 9.84 17.85 7.16
CA LEU A 281 10.15 18.51 8.42
C LEU A 281 11.66 18.56 8.69
N SER A 282 12.37 17.46 8.44
CA SER A 282 13.82 17.40 8.65
C SER A 282 14.60 18.24 7.65
N ASP A 283 14.22 18.22 6.37
CA ASP A 283 14.97 18.87 5.29
C ASP A 283 14.66 20.37 5.18
N GLU A 284 13.38 20.75 5.32
CA GLU A 284 12.95 22.13 5.09
C GLU A 284 12.76 22.93 6.38
N LEU A 285 12.48 22.27 7.51
CA LEU A 285 12.17 22.95 8.77
C LEU A 285 13.18 22.64 9.90
N ASP A 286 14.19 21.79 9.65
CA ASP A 286 15.17 21.31 10.64
C ASP A 286 14.51 20.70 11.90
N ILE A 287 13.31 20.13 11.72
CA ILE A 287 12.54 19.45 12.78
C ILE A 287 12.66 17.94 12.56
N THR A 288 13.36 17.26 13.47
CA THR A 288 13.50 15.80 13.46
C THR A 288 12.38 15.16 14.27
N ILE A 289 11.53 14.37 13.59
CA ILE A 289 10.57 13.49 14.27
C ILE A 289 11.18 12.10 14.32
N THR A 290 11.46 11.60 15.53
CA THR A 290 11.95 10.23 15.71
C THR A 290 10.82 9.22 15.53
N PHE A 291 11.20 7.96 15.31
CA PHE A 291 10.26 6.86 15.24
C PHE A 291 9.41 6.74 16.52
N LEU A 292 10.00 6.98 17.69
CA LEU A 292 9.32 6.96 18.97
C LEU A 292 8.27 8.08 19.07
N ASP A 293 8.64 9.31 18.72
CA ASP A 293 7.75 10.48 18.78
C ASP A 293 6.48 10.24 17.94
N TRP A 294 6.66 9.71 16.73
CA TRP A 294 5.53 9.35 15.87
C TRP A 294 4.67 8.26 16.50
N MET A 295 5.27 7.21 17.07
CA MET A 295 4.51 6.12 17.68
C MET A 295 3.70 6.56 18.90
N MET A 296 4.19 7.51 19.69
CA MET A 296 3.49 8.08 20.84
C MET A 296 2.17 8.75 20.43
N LEU A 297 2.09 9.29 19.21
CA LEU A 297 0.86 9.84 18.63
C LEU A 297 0.06 8.78 17.84
N GLY A 298 0.73 8.10 16.91
CA GLY A 298 0.12 7.25 15.89
C GLY A 298 -0.45 5.94 16.43
N VAL A 299 0.22 5.28 17.38
CA VAL A 299 -0.27 3.99 17.92
C VAL A 299 -1.56 4.20 18.73
N PRO A 300 -1.64 5.18 19.66
CA PRO A 300 -2.90 5.48 20.34
C PRO A 300 -4.01 5.89 19.37
N LEU A 301 -3.69 6.72 18.37
CA LEU A 301 -4.63 7.12 17.32
C LEU A 301 -5.20 5.88 16.62
N SER A 302 -4.34 5.01 16.11
CA SER A 302 -4.73 3.80 15.37
C SER A 302 -5.58 2.86 16.23
N ALA A 303 -5.19 2.65 17.49
CA ALA A 303 -5.92 1.79 18.42
C ALA A 303 -7.35 2.31 18.70
N VAL A 304 -7.48 3.61 19.00
CA VAL A 304 -8.78 4.26 19.22
C VAL A 304 -9.61 4.23 17.94
N PHE A 305 -9.00 4.50 16.79
CA PHE A 305 -9.71 4.56 15.52
C PHE A 305 -10.18 3.16 15.07
N ILE A 306 -9.37 2.11 15.27
CA ILE A 306 -9.79 0.71 15.07
C ILE A 306 -10.98 0.37 15.98
N LEU A 307 -10.91 0.75 17.26
CA LEU A 307 -11.99 0.48 18.22
C LEU A 307 -13.30 1.16 17.80
N LEU A 308 -13.25 2.44 17.46
CA LEU A 308 -14.44 3.20 17.04
C LEU A 308 -14.98 2.69 15.70
N THR A 309 -14.11 2.37 14.75
CA THR A 309 -14.52 1.79 13.46
C THR A 309 -15.14 0.41 13.65
N TRP A 310 -14.61 -0.41 14.55
CA TRP A 310 -15.20 -1.71 14.90
C TRP A 310 -16.60 -1.56 15.50
N LEU A 311 -16.78 -0.63 16.44
CA LEU A 311 -18.09 -0.32 17.00
C LEU A 311 -19.05 0.17 15.91
N LEU A 312 -18.58 1.04 15.00
CA LEU A 312 -19.39 1.55 13.91
C LEU A 312 -19.83 0.45 12.94
N ILE A 313 -18.91 -0.43 12.51
CA ILE A 313 -19.21 -1.59 11.65
C ILE A 313 -20.21 -2.51 12.33
N THR A 314 -19.91 -2.98 13.55
CA THR A 314 -20.68 -4.06 14.20
C THR A 314 -21.97 -3.59 14.85
N ARG A 315 -22.03 -2.34 15.32
CA ARG A 315 -23.17 -1.80 16.09
C ARG A 315 -23.99 -0.77 15.33
N VAL A 316 -23.59 -0.28 14.15
CA VAL A 316 -24.37 0.74 13.44
C VAL A 316 -24.59 0.36 11.99
N LEU A 317 -23.51 0.19 11.22
CA LEU A 317 -23.57 0.07 9.77
C LEU A 317 -23.98 -1.33 9.29
N PHE A 318 -23.35 -2.38 9.86
CA PHE A 318 -23.44 -3.75 9.38
C PHE A 318 -23.76 -4.71 10.53
N ARG A 319 -24.88 -4.45 11.22
CA ARG A 319 -25.36 -5.28 12.32
C ARG A 319 -25.74 -6.68 11.80
N THR A 320 -24.98 -7.69 12.22
CA THR A 320 -25.31 -9.09 11.93
C THR A 320 -26.27 -9.64 12.98
N THR A 321 -27.19 -10.49 12.52
CA THR A 321 -28.10 -11.27 13.38
C THR A 321 -27.50 -12.60 13.84
N LEU A 322 -26.30 -12.95 13.35
CA LEU A 322 -25.61 -14.18 13.71
C LEU A 322 -25.12 -14.13 15.16
N THR A 323 -25.42 -15.17 15.93
CA THR A 323 -25.01 -15.32 17.33
C THR A 323 -23.62 -15.96 17.47
N GLU A 324 -23.32 -16.98 16.67
CA GLU A 324 -22.05 -17.70 16.67
C GLU A 324 -21.55 -18.02 15.26
N VAL A 325 -20.24 -18.19 15.11
CA VAL A 325 -19.62 -18.75 13.90
C VAL A 325 -19.22 -20.21 14.18
N PRO A 326 -20.01 -21.20 13.70
CA PRO A 326 -19.72 -22.60 13.93
C PRO A 326 -18.40 -23.02 13.25
N GLY A 327 -17.49 -23.64 14.01
CA GLY A 327 -16.23 -24.17 13.48
C GLY A 327 -15.13 -23.14 13.21
N GLY A 328 -15.34 -21.84 13.44
CA GLY A 328 -14.33 -20.81 13.16
C GLY A 328 -13.00 -21.01 13.91
N ARG A 329 -13.07 -21.48 15.17
CA ARG A 329 -11.87 -21.81 15.97
C ARG A 329 -11.10 -23.01 15.41
N GLU A 330 -11.83 -24.00 14.90
CA GLU A 330 -11.24 -25.21 14.34
C GLU A 330 -10.56 -24.90 13.01
N MET A 331 -11.17 -24.08 12.15
CA MET A 331 -10.56 -23.59 10.91
C MET A 331 -9.25 -22.82 11.17
N ILE A 332 -9.23 -21.91 12.15
CA ILE A 332 -7.98 -21.19 12.52
C ILE A 332 -6.93 -22.17 13.05
N ALA A 333 -7.35 -23.13 13.88
CA ALA A 333 -6.44 -24.15 14.40
C ALA A 333 -5.89 -25.05 13.28
N GLU A 334 -6.69 -25.40 12.29
CA GLU A 334 -6.30 -26.17 11.11
C GLU A 334 -5.31 -25.39 10.24
N GLN A 335 -5.56 -24.11 9.97
CA GLN A 335 -4.60 -23.26 9.25
C GLN A 335 -3.26 -23.13 10.02
N LEU A 336 -3.30 -22.96 11.34
CA LEU A 336 -2.09 -22.93 12.17
C LEU A 336 -1.34 -24.27 12.17
N ARG A 337 -2.06 -25.40 12.20
CA ARG A 337 -1.45 -26.74 12.07
C ARG A 337 -0.82 -26.93 10.69
N GLY A 338 -1.49 -26.47 9.63
CA GLY A 338 -1.00 -26.54 8.26
C GLY A 338 0.30 -25.75 8.04
N MET A 339 0.56 -24.72 8.83
CA MET A 339 1.83 -23.99 8.81
C MET A 339 2.99 -24.72 9.51
N GLY A 340 2.73 -25.81 10.24
CA GLY A 340 3.75 -26.54 10.99
C GLY A 340 4.34 -25.76 12.19
N PRO A 341 5.38 -26.32 12.83
CA PRO A 341 6.09 -25.66 13.94
C PRO A 341 6.82 -24.40 13.46
N VAL A 342 7.15 -23.50 14.39
CA VAL A 342 7.89 -22.26 14.07
C VAL A 342 9.29 -22.62 13.56
N SER A 343 9.57 -22.25 12.32
CA SER A 343 10.85 -22.51 11.66
C SER A 343 11.99 -21.69 12.24
N THR A 344 13.23 -22.11 11.99
CA THR A 344 14.44 -21.36 12.39
C THR A 344 14.49 -19.99 11.70
N ALA A 345 14.09 -19.92 10.42
CA ALA A 345 14.02 -18.67 9.70
C ALA A 345 12.99 -17.71 10.31
N GLU A 346 11.78 -18.17 10.65
CA GLU A 346 10.78 -17.35 11.35
C GLU A 346 11.34 -16.77 12.65
N LYS A 347 12.04 -17.57 13.45
CA LYS A 347 12.66 -17.11 14.70
C LYS A 347 13.74 -16.05 14.46
N ARG A 348 14.59 -16.24 13.45
CA ARG A 348 15.66 -15.29 13.12
C ARG A 348 15.12 -13.98 12.56
N VAL A 349 14.12 -14.03 11.68
CA VAL A 349 13.42 -12.82 11.20
C VAL A 349 12.74 -12.10 12.36
N LEU A 350 12.05 -12.83 13.24
CA LEU A 350 11.43 -12.25 14.43
C LEU A 350 12.47 -11.59 15.35
N ALA A 351 13.65 -12.20 15.51
CA ALA A 351 14.74 -11.63 16.30
C ALA A 351 15.30 -10.34 15.69
N VAL A 352 15.51 -10.29 14.38
CA VAL A 352 15.95 -9.06 13.69
C VAL A 352 14.87 -7.97 13.79
N PHE A 353 13.62 -8.31 13.52
CA PHE A 353 12.49 -7.41 13.62
C PHE A 353 12.34 -6.83 15.05
N ALA A 354 12.32 -7.70 16.06
CA ALA A 354 12.22 -7.27 17.45
C ALA A 354 13.43 -6.44 17.89
N GLY A 355 14.63 -6.79 17.41
CA GLY A 355 15.85 -6.01 17.64
C GLY A 355 15.77 -4.60 17.05
N ALA A 356 15.32 -4.47 15.79
CA ALA A 356 15.12 -3.17 15.15
C ALA A 356 14.05 -2.33 15.88
N ALA A 357 12.89 -2.92 16.18
CA ALA A 357 11.82 -2.23 16.92
C ALA A 357 12.28 -1.80 18.32
N THR A 358 13.09 -2.62 18.99
CA THR A 358 13.70 -2.27 20.29
C THR A 358 14.64 -1.08 20.12
N MET A 359 15.49 -1.06 19.08
CA MET A 359 16.42 0.03 18.82
C MET A 359 15.74 1.32 18.36
N TRP A 360 14.54 1.29 17.78
CA TRP A 360 13.80 2.52 17.48
C TRP A 360 13.10 3.14 18.70
N ILE A 361 12.76 2.34 19.71
CA ILE A 361 11.95 2.79 20.85
C ILE A 361 12.83 3.03 22.09
N VAL A 362 13.68 2.05 22.43
CA VAL A 362 14.40 2.06 23.70
C VAL A 362 15.39 3.22 23.81
N PRO A 363 16.22 3.55 22.80
CA PRO A 363 17.13 4.70 22.87
C PRO A 363 16.42 5.98 23.31
N GLY A 364 15.34 6.37 22.63
CA GLY A 364 14.57 7.57 22.96
C GLY A 364 13.98 7.58 24.37
N LEU A 365 13.75 6.42 25.00
CA LEU A 365 13.26 6.33 26.38
C LEU A 365 14.38 6.33 27.44
N VAL A 366 15.57 5.85 27.10
CA VAL A 366 16.66 5.66 28.08
C VAL A 366 17.70 6.76 28.04
N THR A 367 17.86 7.47 26.92
CA THR A 367 18.76 8.63 26.82
C THR A 367 18.25 9.84 27.58
N GLU A 368 16.97 9.87 27.97
CA GLU A 368 16.44 10.84 28.96
C GLU A 368 17.04 10.65 30.36
N ILE A 369 17.68 9.51 30.64
CA ILE A 369 18.31 9.22 31.93
C ILE A 369 19.79 9.61 31.85
N ASP A 370 20.18 10.69 32.53
CA ASP A 370 21.55 11.23 32.53
C ASP A 370 22.66 10.18 32.73
N ALA A 371 22.42 9.18 33.59
CA ALA A 371 23.38 8.11 33.86
C ALA A 371 23.61 7.17 32.67
N VAL A 372 22.58 6.95 31.84
CA VAL A 372 22.65 6.11 30.65
C VAL A 372 23.28 6.88 29.51
N ASP A 373 22.88 8.13 29.30
CA ASP A 373 23.46 9.01 28.28
C ASP A 373 24.97 9.20 28.51
N ALA A 374 25.39 9.42 29.76
CA ALA A 374 26.82 9.50 30.11
C ALA A 374 27.58 8.18 29.90
N ALA A 375 26.92 7.02 30.04
CA ALA A 375 27.55 5.71 29.92
C ALA A 375 27.61 5.21 28.47
N LEU A 376 26.62 5.56 27.65
CA LEU A 376 26.45 5.09 26.26
C LEU A 376 26.05 6.26 25.34
N PRO A 377 26.91 7.28 25.15
CA PRO A 377 26.58 8.46 24.35
C PRO A 377 26.28 8.13 22.89
N TRP A 378 26.89 7.06 22.36
CA TRP A 378 26.62 6.56 21.01
C TRP A 378 25.18 6.09 20.81
N LEU A 379 24.43 5.80 21.88
CA LEU A 379 23.05 5.32 21.79
C LEU A 379 22.10 6.44 21.34
N GLY A 380 22.34 7.67 21.77
CA GLY A 380 21.57 8.85 21.35
C GLY A 380 21.92 9.36 19.95
N GLU A 381 23.10 9.02 19.44
CA GLU A 381 23.55 9.40 18.08
C GLU A 381 23.05 8.44 16.99
N LEU A 382 22.42 7.32 17.36
CA LEU A 382 21.92 6.35 16.39
C LEU A 382 20.67 6.86 15.69
N SER A 383 20.80 7.21 14.41
CA SER A 383 19.64 7.57 13.58
C SER A 383 18.75 6.34 13.29
N ASP A 384 17.45 6.59 13.19
CA ASP A 384 16.46 5.56 12.83
C ASP A 384 16.76 4.89 11.49
N SER A 385 17.30 5.66 10.53
CA SER A 385 17.72 5.17 9.21
C SER A 385 18.88 4.20 9.31
N THR A 386 19.86 4.46 10.17
CA THR A 386 21.00 3.56 10.42
C THR A 386 20.51 2.22 10.97
N ILE A 387 19.59 2.26 11.94
CA ILE A 387 18.99 1.06 12.54
C ILE A 387 18.28 0.22 11.46
N ALA A 388 17.48 0.87 10.61
CA ALA A 388 16.74 0.21 9.53
C ALA A 388 17.69 -0.49 8.53
N VAL A 389 18.72 0.22 8.07
CA VAL A 389 19.70 -0.32 7.10
C VAL A 389 20.50 -1.45 7.74
N ALA A 390 20.92 -1.32 9.00
CA ALA A 390 21.64 -2.38 9.72
C ALA A 390 20.79 -3.65 9.84
N ALA A 391 19.50 -3.52 10.17
CA ALA A 391 18.56 -4.64 10.20
C ALA A 391 18.39 -5.29 8.81
N GLY A 392 18.29 -4.47 7.76
CA GLY A 392 18.28 -4.94 6.37
C GLY A 392 19.53 -5.77 6.02
N ILE A 393 20.72 -5.24 6.33
CA ILE A 393 22.00 -5.94 6.12
C ILE A 393 22.06 -7.25 6.90
N ALA A 394 21.60 -7.26 8.16
CA ALA A 394 21.57 -8.48 8.98
C ALA A 394 20.76 -9.60 8.33
N LEU A 395 19.66 -9.29 7.64
CA LEU A 395 18.84 -10.27 6.93
C LEU A 395 19.55 -10.90 5.72
N PHE A 396 20.51 -10.21 5.10
CA PHE A 396 21.36 -10.79 4.06
C PHE A 396 22.51 -11.64 4.61
N LEU A 397 22.90 -11.44 5.87
CA LEU A 397 24.01 -12.17 6.50
C LEU A 397 23.54 -13.42 7.25
N LEU A 398 22.32 -13.42 7.77
CA LEU A 398 21.80 -14.53 8.57
C LEU A 398 21.30 -15.66 7.67
N PRO A 399 21.76 -16.92 7.91
CA PRO A 399 21.21 -18.06 7.19
C PRO A 399 19.77 -18.33 7.61
N ALA A 400 18.97 -18.89 6.73
CA ALA A 400 17.61 -19.34 7.04
C ALA A 400 17.60 -20.69 7.78
N ALA A 401 18.48 -21.61 7.37
CA ALA A 401 18.54 -22.99 7.84
C ALA A 401 17.24 -23.81 7.65
N THR A 402 16.29 -23.31 6.86
CA THR A 402 15.02 -23.95 6.48
C THR A 402 14.63 -23.55 5.05
N THR A 403 13.81 -24.34 4.36
CA THR A 403 13.27 -23.99 3.03
C THR A 403 12.09 -23.03 3.17
N PRO A 404 11.95 -22.01 2.31
CA PRO A 404 10.77 -21.15 2.28
C PRO A 404 9.49 -21.99 2.12
N PRO A 405 8.39 -21.66 2.83
CA PRO A 405 7.17 -22.47 2.80
C PRO A 405 6.58 -22.69 1.40
N ASP A 406 6.69 -21.70 0.51
CA ASP A 406 6.16 -21.79 -0.86
C ASP A 406 7.05 -22.59 -1.82
N GLN A 407 8.23 -23.00 -1.37
CA GLN A 407 9.19 -23.80 -2.14
C GLN A 407 9.60 -25.07 -1.37
N ALA A 408 8.86 -25.44 -0.32
CA ALA A 408 9.04 -26.71 0.33
C ALA A 408 8.66 -27.80 -0.68
N ASP A 409 9.62 -28.66 -1.04
CA ASP A 409 9.38 -29.78 -1.94
C ASP A 409 8.20 -30.64 -1.44
N GLU A 410 7.48 -31.28 -2.37
CA GLU A 410 6.54 -32.34 -2.01
C GLU A 410 7.24 -33.38 -1.10
N PRO A 411 6.52 -34.01 -0.15
CA PRO A 411 7.09 -34.86 0.89
C PRO A 411 7.63 -36.19 0.33
N GLY A 412 8.69 -36.13 -0.48
CA GLY A 412 9.24 -37.24 -1.24
C GLY A 412 10.77 -37.27 -1.36
N ASP A 413 11.49 -36.17 -1.11
CA ASP A 413 12.97 -36.18 -1.18
C ASP A 413 13.62 -35.56 0.06
N THR A 414 13.68 -36.33 1.15
CA THR A 414 14.35 -35.95 2.40
C THR A 414 15.86 -36.17 2.38
N ALA A 415 16.46 -36.51 1.23
CA ALA A 415 17.86 -36.91 1.15
C ALA A 415 18.84 -35.75 0.91
N THR A 416 18.37 -34.58 0.47
CA THR A 416 19.21 -33.39 0.28
C THR A 416 18.97 -32.36 1.39
N PRO A 417 20.00 -31.90 2.11
CA PRO A 417 19.84 -30.76 3.01
C PRO A 417 19.34 -29.56 2.20
N PRO A 418 18.44 -28.74 2.75
CA PRO A 418 17.92 -27.59 2.04
C PRO A 418 19.10 -26.73 1.57
N PRO A 419 19.13 -26.28 0.31
CA PRO A 419 20.24 -25.48 -0.19
C PRO A 419 20.49 -24.29 0.73
N TYR A 420 21.76 -23.97 0.98
CA TYR A 420 22.16 -22.86 1.84
C TYR A 420 21.51 -21.57 1.32
N ARG A 421 20.58 -21.03 2.12
CA ARG A 421 19.80 -19.83 1.79
C ARG A 421 19.91 -18.82 2.92
N MET A 422 20.06 -17.55 2.55
CA MET A 422 19.96 -16.42 3.49
C MET A 422 18.49 -16.12 3.78
N LEU A 423 18.24 -15.37 4.86
CA LEU A 423 16.88 -14.87 5.11
C LEU A 423 16.41 -14.00 3.94
N LEU A 424 17.28 -13.16 3.39
CA LEU A 424 17.08 -12.42 2.14
C LEU A 424 18.22 -12.64 1.15
N ASN A 425 17.86 -12.69 -0.13
CA ASN A 425 18.75 -12.66 -1.28
C ASN A 425 18.46 -11.39 -2.08
N TRP A 426 19.39 -10.93 -2.93
CA TRP A 426 19.18 -9.68 -3.67
C TRP A 426 17.96 -9.71 -4.59
N ASP A 427 17.64 -10.88 -5.16
CA ASP A 427 16.42 -11.07 -5.96
C ASP A 427 15.13 -10.79 -5.17
N ASP A 428 15.09 -11.14 -3.87
CA ASP A 428 13.96 -10.83 -3.00
C ASP A 428 13.79 -9.32 -2.85
N ALA A 429 14.89 -8.60 -2.63
CA ALA A 429 14.89 -7.15 -2.52
C ALA A 429 14.55 -6.47 -3.84
N GLN A 430 15.14 -6.91 -4.96
CA GLN A 430 14.89 -6.33 -6.27
C GLN A 430 13.41 -6.44 -6.68
N LYS A 431 12.77 -7.58 -6.40
CA LYS A 431 11.35 -7.82 -6.71
C LYS A 431 10.40 -7.22 -5.68
N GLY A 432 10.77 -7.25 -4.41
CA GLY A 432 9.90 -6.83 -3.30
C GLY A 432 9.92 -5.33 -3.03
N LEU A 433 11.03 -4.64 -3.30
CA LEU A 433 11.17 -3.22 -2.98
C LEU A 433 10.34 -2.33 -3.93
N PRO A 434 9.51 -1.42 -3.39
CA PRO A 434 8.77 -0.47 -4.20
C PRO A 434 9.67 0.72 -4.58
N TRP A 435 10.64 0.51 -5.47
CA TRP A 435 11.60 1.54 -5.92
C TRP A 435 10.93 2.85 -6.37
N GLY A 436 9.75 2.74 -6.97
CA GLY A 436 8.97 3.91 -7.37
C GLY A 436 8.55 4.81 -6.20
N VAL A 437 8.24 4.22 -5.05
CA VAL A 437 7.92 4.97 -3.82
C VAL A 437 9.17 5.67 -3.28
N LEU A 438 10.32 5.00 -3.31
CA LEU A 438 11.59 5.59 -2.87
C LEU A 438 11.97 6.82 -3.73
N LEU A 439 11.81 6.73 -5.06
CA LEU A 439 12.02 7.86 -5.96
C LEU A 439 11.03 9.01 -5.75
N LEU A 440 9.80 8.70 -5.32
CA LEU A 440 8.79 9.71 -5.12
C LEU A 440 9.11 10.64 -3.95
N PHE A 441 9.68 10.11 -2.85
CA PHE A 441 10.16 10.95 -1.75
C PHE A 441 11.11 12.03 -2.25
N GLY A 442 12.13 11.63 -3.01
CA GLY A 442 13.10 12.56 -3.58
C GLY A 442 12.46 13.61 -4.50
N GLY A 443 11.48 13.24 -5.32
CA GLY A 443 10.77 14.19 -6.16
C GLY A 443 9.91 15.20 -5.39
N GLY A 444 9.22 14.74 -4.34
CA GLY A 444 8.42 15.61 -3.44
C GLY A 444 9.30 16.56 -2.64
N LEU A 445 10.40 16.07 -2.08
CA LEU A 445 11.38 16.88 -1.37
C LEU A 445 12.09 17.86 -2.31
N SER A 446 12.49 17.41 -3.52
CA SER A 446 13.08 18.30 -4.53
C SER A 446 12.14 19.46 -4.86
N LEU A 447 10.85 19.19 -5.04
CA LEU A 447 9.84 20.24 -5.23
C LEU A 447 9.73 21.16 -4.01
N ALA A 448 9.72 20.61 -2.79
CA ALA A 448 9.70 21.39 -1.55
C ALA A 448 10.89 22.35 -1.45
N GLY A 449 12.09 21.85 -1.74
CA GLY A 449 13.30 22.64 -1.80
C GLY A 449 13.26 23.75 -2.82
N GLY A 450 12.69 23.47 -4.00
CA GLY A 450 12.44 24.51 -5.00
C GLY A 450 11.48 25.59 -4.49
N ILE A 451 10.43 25.22 -3.74
CA ILE A 451 9.47 26.18 -3.16
C ILE A 451 10.19 27.12 -2.17
N SER A 452 11.02 26.55 -1.29
CA SER A 452 11.80 27.28 -0.29
C SER A 452 12.89 28.16 -0.92
N SER A 453 13.73 27.59 -1.79
CA SER A 453 14.88 28.30 -2.35
C SER A 453 14.52 29.40 -3.34
N SER A 454 13.33 29.35 -3.95
CA SER A 454 12.86 30.34 -4.92
C SER A 454 12.06 31.48 -4.31
N GLY A 455 11.75 31.43 -3.02
CA GLY A 455 10.88 32.42 -2.34
C GLY A 455 9.38 32.25 -2.66
N LEU A 456 8.97 31.13 -3.26
CA LEU A 456 7.56 30.84 -3.54
C LEU A 456 6.76 30.60 -2.25
N ASP A 457 7.41 30.10 -1.21
CA ASP A 457 6.85 29.97 0.13
C ASP A 457 6.30 31.30 0.70
N ASN A 458 7.06 32.38 0.58
CA ASN A 458 6.66 33.73 1.02
C ASN A 458 5.42 34.23 0.27
N TYR A 459 5.32 33.93 -1.02
CA TYR A 459 4.16 34.28 -1.82
C TYR A 459 2.91 33.48 -1.42
N ILE A 460 3.06 32.17 -1.21
CA ILE A 460 1.96 31.32 -0.73
C ILE A 460 1.49 31.83 0.63
N GLY A 461 2.43 32.10 1.54
CA GLY A 461 2.17 32.62 2.87
C GLY A 461 1.37 33.92 2.89
N SER A 462 1.86 34.93 2.17
CA SER A 462 1.16 36.22 2.03
C SER A 462 -0.21 36.10 1.35
N SER A 463 -0.38 35.15 0.43
CA SER A 463 -1.67 34.90 -0.24
C SER A 463 -2.73 34.31 0.70
N VAL A 464 -2.33 33.67 1.79
CA VAL A 464 -3.23 33.04 2.76
C VAL A 464 -3.19 33.68 4.15
N GLU A 465 -2.53 34.84 4.30
CA GLU A 465 -2.36 35.57 5.56
C GLU A 465 -3.69 35.80 6.30
N ALA A 466 -4.78 36.07 5.56
CA ALA A 466 -6.10 36.27 6.14
C ALA A 466 -6.63 35.05 6.91
N LEU A 467 -6.14 33.83 6.63
CA LEU A 467 -6.49 32.63 7.39
C LEU A 467 -5.88 32.61 8.79
N GLY A 468 -4.79 33.37 9.02
CA GLY A 468 -4.18 33.52 10.34
C GLY A 468 -5.08 34.17 11.39
N ALA A 469 -6.20 34.79 10.97
CA ALA A 469 -7.22 35.30 11.90
C ALA A 469 -8.09 34.19 12.52
N LEU A 470 -8.05 32.97 11.98
CA LEU A 470 -8.82 31.83 12.51
C LEU A 470 -8.09 31.16 13.68
N PRO A 471 -8.81 30.59 14.65
CA PRO A 471 -8.19 29.76 15.69
C PRO A 471 -7.44 28.57 15.07
N THR A 472 -6.24 28.27 15.57
CA THR A 472 -5.37 27.17 15.09
C THR A 472 -6.12 25.84 14.96
N VAL A 473 -6.96 25.52 15.95
CA VAL A 473 -7.79 24.29 15.95
C VAL A 473 -8.82 24.29 14.81
N ALA A 474 -9.41 25.43 14.47
CA ALA A 474 -10.37 25.53 13.36
C ALA A 474 -9.66 25.35 12.01
N LEU A 475 -8.46 25.92 11.87
CA LEU A 475 -7.60 25.75 10.70
C LEU A 475 -7.19 24.28 10.53
N MET A 476 -6.75 23.64 11.62
CA MET A 476 -6.42 22.21 11.64
C MET A 476 -7.59 21.35 11.17
N ILE A 477 -8.80 21.55 11.73
CA ILE A 477 -9.99 20.78 11.33
C ILE A 477 -10.33 21.01 9.85
N ALA A 478 -10.21 22.25 9.35
CA ALA A 478 -10.44 22.57 7.95
C ALA A 478 -9.44 21.85 7.03
N VAL A 479 -8.16 21.79 7.42
CA VAL A 479 -7.12 21.03 6.70
C VAL A 479 -7.44 19.55 6.68
N VAL A 480 -7.81 18.95 7.82
CA VAL A 480 -8.19 17.53 7.89
C VAL A 480 -9.35 17.23 6.95
N ILE A 481 -10.40 18.06 6.95
CA ILE A 481 -11.57 17.91 6.07
C ILE A 481 -11.16 18.00 4.58
N LEU A 482 -10.38 19.02 4.24
CA LEU A 482 -9.92 19.26 2.86
C LEU A 482 -9.11 18.07 2.34
N VAL A 483 -8.14 17.60 3.13
CA VAL A 483 -7.23 16.54 2.75
C VAL A 483 -7.95 15.19 2.68
N LEU A 484 -8.83 14.88 3.63
CA LEU A 484 -9.67 13.69 3.58
C LEU A 484 -10.56 13.66 2.33
N ALA A 485 -11.17 14.80 1.98
CA ALA A 485 -12.00 14.89 0.79
C ALA A 485 -11.19 14.71 -0.51
N LEU A 486 -9.99 15.30 -0.56
CA LEU A 486 -9.10 15.19 -1.73
C LEU A 486 -8.63 13.75 -1.94
N THR A 487 -8.17 13.10 -0.86
CA THR A 487 -7.56 11.75 -0.93
C THR A 487 -8.56 10.64 -1.30
N GLU A 488 -9.87 10.90 -1.27
CA GLU A 488 -10.87 9.95 -1.81
C GLU A 488 -10.85 9.84 -3.33
N LEU A 489 -10.33 10.85 -4.02
CA LEU A 489 -10.28 10.92 -5.48
C LEU A 489 -8.87 10.71 -6.03
N THR A 490 -7.86 10.71 -5.17
CA THR A 490 -6.44 10.72 -5.54
C THR A 490 -5.65 9.70 -4.73
N SER A 491 -4.47 9.31 -5.22
CA SER A 491 -3.59 8.44 -4.43
C SER A 491 -3.11 9.17 -3.16
N ASN A 492 -3.16 8.51 -2.00
CA ASN A 492 -2.65 9.05 -0.72
C ASN A 492 -1.23 9.64 -0.87
N THR A 493 -0.41 8.89 -1.59
CA THR A 493 0.98 9.19 -1.88
C THR A 493 1.15 10.44 -2.77
N ALA A 494 0.33 10.58 -3.81
CA ALA A 494 0.29 11.76 -4.67
C ALA A 494 -0.19 13.00 -3.91
N THR A 495 -1.22 12.82 -3.07
CA THR A 495 -1.83 13.87 -2.26
C THR A 495 -0.82 14.44 -1.28
N ALA A 496 -0.13 13.58 -0.53
CA ALA A 496 0.90 13.99 0.41
C ALA A 496 2.04 14.75 -0.30
N ALA A 497 2.50 14.28 -1.47
CA ALA A 497 3.65 14.88 -2.18
C ALA A 497 3.33 16.29 -2.70
N THR A 498 2.05 16.56 -2.92
CA THR A 498 1.57 17.85 -3.40
C THR A 498 1.22 18.79 -2.24
N ILE A 499 0.52 18.28 -1.22
CA ILE A 499 -0.10 19.09 -0.18
C ILE A 499 0.87 19.45 0.94
N ILE A 500 1.77 18.53 1.34
CA ILE A 500 2.68 18.78 2.47
C ILE A 500 3.56 20.03 2.25
N PRO A 501 4.26 20.19 1.11
CA PRO A 501 5.10 21.38 0.92
C PRO A 501 4.28 22.68 0.87
N VAL A 502 3.10 22.64 0.27
CA VAL A 502 2.21 23.80 0.16
C VAL A 502 1.66 24.22 1.53
N LEU A 503 1.24 23.25 2.35
CA LEU A 503 0.78 23.53 3.71
C LEU A 503 1.92 24.03 4.61
N GLY A 504 3.15 23.56 4.41
CA GLY A 504 4.29 24.01 5.19
C GLY A 504 4.64 25.47 4.89
N ALA A 505 4.69 25.84 3.60
CA ALA A 505 4.79 27.23 3.17
C ALA A 505 3.65 28.11 3.73
N ALA A 506 2.41 27.61 3.69
CA ALA A 506 1.26 28.33 4.25
C ALA A 506 1.38 28.51 5.77
N ALA A 507 1.80 27.49 6.52
CA ALA A 507 1.95 27.54 7.97
C ALA A 507 2.98 28.58 8.40
N LEU A 508 4.16 28.57 7.76
CA LEU A 508 5.20 29.57 7.98
C LEU A 508 4.71 30.99 7.68
N GLY A 509 3.98 31.15 6.58
CA GLY A 509 3.45 32.44 6.14
C GLY A 509 2.44 33.08 7.08
N ILE A 510 1.59 32.28 7.72
CA ILE A 510 0.61 32.77 8.71
C ILE A 510 1.18 32.81 10.14
N GLY A 511 2.44 32.40 10.33
CA GLY A 511 3.09 32.32 11.64
C GLY A 511 2.53 31.25 12.57
N ALA A 512 1.91 30.20 12.02
CA ALA A 512 1.44 29.05 12.81
C ALA A 512 2.57 28.00 12.94
N ASP A 513 2.57 27.26 14.05
CA ASP A 513 3.43 26.08 14.19
C ASP A 513 3.12 25.08 13.04
N PRO A 514 4.08 24.79 12.14
CA PRO A 514 3.87 23.90 11.01
C PRO A 514 3.33 22.53 11.39
N LEU A 515 3.72 21.99 12.55
CA LEU A 515 3.26 20.68 13.00
C LEU A 515 1.74 20.63 13.18
N THR A 516 1.11 21.75 13.56
CA THR A 516 -0.34 21.82 13.81
C THR A 516 -1.19 21.62 12.56
N LEU A 517 -0.61 21.83 11.37
CA LEU A 517 -1.28 21.64 10.08
C LEU A 517 -0.75 20.41 9.35
N LEU A 518 0.56 20.18 9.40
CA LEU A 518 1.24 19.16 8.61
C LEU A 518 1.02 17.74 9.15
N VAL A 519 1.12 17.53 10.47
CA VAL A 519 0.85 16.23 11.12
C VAL A 519 -0.58 15.74 10.84
N PRO A 520 -1.64 16.53 11.12
CA PRO A 520 -3.00 16.10 10.84
C PRO A 520 -3.27 15.95 9.34
N ALA A 521 -2.63 16.73 8.46
CA ALA A 521 -2.71 16.52 7.01
C ALA A 521 -2.13 15.17 6.59
N ALA A 522 -0.94 14.80 7.05
CA ALA A 522 -0.34 13.51 6.74
C ALA A 522 -1.20 12.33 7.23
N LEU A 523 -1.73 12.41 8.45
CA LEU A 523 -2.66 11.41 8.98
C LEU A 523 -3.95 11.33 8.15
N ALA A 524 -4.51 12.47 7.74
CA ALA A 524 -5.69 12.56 6.90
C ALA A 524 -5.47 11.95 5.51
N THR A 525 -4.33 12.18 4.86
CA THR A 525 -4.04 11.58 3.53
C THR A 525 -4.05 10.05 3.54
N THR A 526 -3.84 9.41 4.70
CA THR A 526 -3.86 7.94 4.82
C THR A 526 -5.28 7.38 4.96
N CYS A 527 -6.27 8.23 5.26
CA CYS A 527 -7.62 7.86 5.65
C CYS A 527 -8.62 7.93 4.49
N THR A 528 -8.56 6.93 3.61
CA THR A 528 -9.44 6.83 2.44
C THR A 528 -10.36 5.61 2.54
N PHE A 529 -11.67 5.83 2.71
CA PHE A 529 -12.61 4.77 3.09
C PHE A 529 -13.85 4.66 2.19
N MET A 530 -14.15 5.65 1.34
CA MET A 530 -15.41 5.69 0.59
C MET A 530 -15.36 4.95 -0.76
N LEU A 531 -14.28 5.11 -1.52
CA LEU A 531 -14.20 4.60 -2.89
C LEU A 531 -13.20 3.45 -3.03
N PRO A 532 -13.49 2.45 -3.90
CA PRO A 532 -12.54 1.37 -4.20
C PRO A 532 -11.23 1.89 -4.81
N VAL A 533 -11.30 2.94 -5.62
CA VAL A 533 -10.14 3.50 -6.33
C VAL A 533 -9.22 4.27 -5.37
N GLY A 534 -9.75 4.74 -4.24
CA GLY A 534 -9.00 5.61 -3.33
C GLY A 534 -7.78 4.93 -2.70
N THR A 535 -7.86 3.64 -2.37
CA THR A 535 -6.69 2.88 -1.89
C THR A 535 -6.68 1.43 -2.39
N PRO A 536 -5.50 0.81 -2.57
CA PRO A 536 -5.40 -0.59 -2.96
C PRO A 536 -6.15 -1.57 -2.04
N PRO A 537 -6.12 -1.45 -0.69
CA PRO A 537 -6.96 -2.27 0.19
C PRO A 537 -8.45 -2.24 -0.14
N ASN A 538 -9.00 -1.06 -0.42
CA ASN A 538 -10.41 -0.93 -0.81
C ASN A 538 -10.67 -1.64 -2.15
N ALA A 539 -9.78 -1.46 -3.14
CA ALA A 539 -9.88 -2.14 -4.43
C ALA A 539 -9.79 -3.67 -4.32
N ILE A 540 -8.86 -4.17 -3.48
CA ILE A 540 -8.65 -5.60 -3.23
C ILE A 540 -9.90 -6.23 -2.63
N VAL A 541 -10.48 -5.59 -1.61
CA VAL A 541 -11.71 -6.10 -1.00
C VAL A 541 -12.90 -5.97 -1.95
N PHE A 542 -12.99 -4.88 -2.72
CA PHE A 542 -14.05 -4.70 -3.71
C PHE A 542 -14.01 -5.78 -4.80
N SER A 543 -12.82 -6.21 -5.25
CA SER A 543 -12.67 -7.24 -6.28
C SER A 543 -13.16 -8.63 -5.86
N SER A 544 -13.37 -8.87 -4.55
CA SER A 544 -13.98 -10.09 -4.04
C SER A 544 -15.44 -10.30 -4.46
N GLY A 545 -16.13 -9.24 -4.91
CA GLY A 545 -17.55 -9.26 -5.26
C GLY A 545 -18.51 -9.26 -4.06
N VAL A 546 -18.01 -9.27 -2.82
CA VAL A 546 -18.84 -9.28 -1.59
C VAL A 546 -19.39 -7.89 -1.26
N VAL A 547 -18.65 -6.83 -1.58
CA VAL A 547 -18.97 -5.44 -1.21
C VAL A 547 -19.32 -4.62 -2.45
N THR A 548 -20.42 -3.86 -2.39
CA THR A 548 -20.79 -2.92 -3.45
C THR A 548 -20.25 -1.51 -3.20
N ILE A 549 -20.06 -0.73 -4.26
CA ILE A 549 -19.58 0.66 -4.18
C ILE A 549 -20.47 1.50 -3.25
N GLY A 550 -21.80 1.37 -3.36
CA GLY A 550 -22.73 2.14 -2.54
C GLY A 550 -22.66 1.79 -1.05
N GLN A 551 -22.35 0.54 -0.70
CA GLN A 551 -22.15 0.12 0.70
C GLN A 551 -20.83 0.67 1.26
N MET A 552 -19.77 0.59 0.46
CA MET A 552 -18.46 1.14 0.82
C MET A 552 -18.54 2.66 1.00
N ALA A 553 -19.14 3.40 0.06
CA ALA A 553 -19.24 4.85 0.12
C ALA A 553 -20.01 5.35 1.34
N ARG A 554 -21.16 4.74 1.66
CA ARG A 554 -21.96 5.13 2.84
C ARG A 554 -21.24 4.83 4.14
N GLY A 555 -20.63 3.64 4.23
CA GLY A 555 -19.87 3.25 5.42
C GLY A 555 -18.61 4.09 5.59
N GLY A 556 -17.88 4.30 4.52
CA GLY A 556 -16.66 5.11 4.46
C GLY A 556 -16.91 6.56 4.83
N LEU A 557 -18.03 7.16 4.40
CA LEU A 557 -18.39 8.52 4.82
C LEU A 557 -18.53 8.61 6.34
N ALA A 558 -19.16 7.63 6.97
CA ALA A 558 -19.29 7.58 8.43
C ALA A 558 -17.93 7.40 9.11
N VAL A 559 -17.04 6.57 8.55
CA VAL A 559 -15.66 6.41 9.06
C VAL A 559 -14.84 7.68 8.87
N ASN A 560 -14.99 8.40 7.76
CA ASN A 560 -14.32 9.69 7.51
C ASN A 560 -14.73 10.74 8.55
N VAL A 561 -16.03 10.82 8.90
CA VAL A 561 -16.50 11.72 9.96
C VAL A 561 -15.88 11.36 11.31
N VAL A 562 -15.80 10.06 11.64
CA VAL A 562 -15.08 9.61 12.83
C VAL A 562 -13.59 9.98 12.74
N GLY A 563 -12.97 9.81 11.57
CA GLY A 563 -11.57 10.16 11.30
C GLY A 563 -11.27 11.64 11.55
N ILE A 564 -12.14 12.55 11.09
CA ILE A 564 -12.01 13.99 11.35
C ILE A 564 -11.90 14.26 12.85
N VAL A 565 -12.82 13.69 13.63
CA VAL A 565 -12.87 13.89 15.09
C VAL A 565 -11.67 13.24 15.76
N VAL A 566 -11.36 12.00 15.42
CA VAL A 566 -10.30 11.21 16.07
C VAL A 566 -8.92 11.78 15.76
N ILE A 567 -8.61 12.09 14.49
CA ILE A 567 -7.35 12.74 14.12
C ILE A 567 -7.20 14.08 14.82
N SER A 568 -8.21 14.97 14.72
CA SER A 568 -8.13 16.31 15.30
C SER A 568 -8.01 16.26 16.83
N SER A 569 -8.78 15.40 17.49
CA SER A 569 -8.72 15.26 18.96
C SER A 569 -7.42 14.63 19.43
N THR A 570 -6.88 13.63 18.74
CA THR A 570 -5.60 13.02 19.10
C THR A 570 -4.45 14.00 18.91
N VAL A 571 -4.40 14.72 17.78
CA VAL A 571 -3.36 15.75 17.55
C VAL A 571 -3.48 16.86 18.60
N TYR A 572 -4.69 17.30 18.94
CA TYR A 572 -4.89 18.32 19.98
C TYR A 572 -4.47 17.85 21.39
N LEU A 573 -4.83 16.62 21.78
CA LEU A 573 -4.64 16.14 23.15
C LEU A 573 -3.25 15.53 23.40
N LEU A 574 -2.70 14.82 22.42
CA LEU A 574 -1.43 14.11 22.56
C LEU A 574 -0.29 14.80 21.82
N GLY A 575 -0.59 15.69 20.86
CA GLY A 575 0.43 16.34 20.05
C GLY A 575 1.43 17.16 20.86
N GLY A 576 0.96 17.90 21.87
CA GLY A 576 1.86 18.66 22.74
C GLY A 576 2.84 17.78 23.52
N TRP A 577 2.39 16.60 23.94
CA TRP A 577 3.23 15.63 24.68
C TRP A 577 4.16 14.82 23.75
N ALA A 578 3.67 14.41 22.59
CA ALA A 578 4.41 13.54 21.68
C ALA A 578 5.35 14.30 20.72
N LEU A 579 5.00 15.52 20.32
CA LEU A 579 5.68 16.28 19.28
C LEU A 579 5.95 17.75 19.66
N GLY A 580 5.65 18.15 20.90
CA GLY A 580 5.87 19.53 21.35
C GLY A 580 4.93 20.58 20.73
N LEU A 581 3.80 20.17 20.14
CA LEU A 581 2.82 21.07 19.51
C LEU A 581 2.25 22.13 20.47
N GLU A 582 2.16 23.37 19.98
CA GLU A 582 1.47 24.49 20.63
C GLU A 582 0.25 24.95 19.79
N PHE A 583 -0.88 25.25 20.44
CA PHE A 583 -2.17 25.57 19.77
C PHE A 583 -2.66 26.99 20.02
#